data_AF-A0A915HS90-F1
#
_entry.id   AF-A0A915HS90-F1
#
_cell.length_a   1.000
_cell.length_b   1.000
_cell.length_c   1.000
_cell.angle_alpha   90.00
_cell.angle_beta   90.00
_cell.angle_gamma   90.00
#
_symmetry.space_group_name_H-M   'P 1'
#
loop_
_entity.id
_entity.type
_entity.pdbx_description
1 polymer ?
#
loop_
_entity_poly.entity_id
_entity_poly.type
_entity_poly.pdbx_seq_one_letter_code
_entity_poly.pdbx_strand_id
1 'polypeptide(L)'
;MDDNTDVLLEPLFKGQLINIGEFPESHSQHVRDIARKQGHADRHLFCEMLILSKTGDDYCWWEEARWIKYEETVEGTKERWSKPHVPLLTIKGLLQLRNCFSRGAVLLDLSANTFPQIVGKDKRYF
;
A
#
# COMPACT_ATOMS: atom_id res chain seq x y z
N MET A 1 -14.17 0.38 26.00
CA MET A 1 -14.38 0.94 24.65
C MET A 1 -14.05 -0.19 23.72
N ASP A 2 -15.08 -0.77 23.12
CA ASP A 2 -15.00 -2.10 22.55
C ASP A 2 -14.17 -2.10 21.26
N ASP A 3 -13.11 -2.91 21.27
CA ASP A 3 -12.04 -2.98 20.27
C ASP A 3 -12.41 -3.83 19.04
N ASN A 4 -13.71 -3.90 18.72
CA ASN A 4 -14.25 -4.76 17.66
C ASN A 4 -15.13 -3.99 16.67
N THR A 5 -14.70 -2.78 16.31
CA THR A 5 -15.37 -1.98 15.27
C THR A 5 -14.84 -2.39 13.90
N ASP A 6 -15.55 -3.29 13.23
CA ASP A 6 -15.31 -3.60 11.81
C ASP A 6 -15.92 -2.49 10.95
N VAL A 7 -15.10 -1.49 10.59
CA VAL A 7 -15.51 -0.36 9.75
C VAL A 7 -15.94 -0.75 8.32
N LEU A 8 -15.84 -2.02 7.93
CA LEU A 8 -16.45 -2.51 6.68
C LEU A 8 -17.93 -2.88 6.85
N LEU A 9 -18.38 -3.11 8.08
CA LEU A 9 -19.75 -3.51 8.43
C LEU A 9 -20.51 -2.40 9.15
N GLU A 10 -19.82 -1.47 9.82
CA GLU A 10 -20.47 -0.36 10.50
C GLU A 10 -20.74 0.83 9.56
N PRO A 11 -21.99 1.35 9.54
CA PRO A 11 -22.28 2.60 8.84
C PRO A 11 -21.41 3.73 9.39
N LEU A 12 -20.72 4.44 8.50
CA LEU A 12 -19.89 5.60 8.84
C LEU A 12 -20.77 6.75 9.36
N PHE A 13 -21.06 6.76 10.67
CA PHE A 13 -21.72 7.91 11.33
C PHE A 13 -20.75 9.07 11.60
N LYS A 14 -19.46 8.91 11.26
CA LYS A 14 -18.43 9.94 11.46
C LYS A 14 -17.98 10.51 10.12
N GLY A 15 -18.25 11.79 9.89
CA GLY A 15 -17.71 12.51 8.75
C GLY A 15 -16.19 12.43 8.75
N GLN A 16 -15.61 11.89 7.67
CA GLN A 16 -14.17 11.81 7.49
C GLN A 16 -13.75 12.84 6.44
N LEU A 17 -12.89 13.77 6.85
CA LEU A 17 -12.27 14.71 5.92
C LEU A 17 -11.18 13.97 5.14
N ILE A 18 -11.37 13.84 3.82
CA ILE A 18 -10.35 13.30 2.91
C ILE A 18 -9.73 14.49 2.19
N ASN A 19 -8.45 14.75 2.46
CA ASN A 19 -7.69 15.76 1.75
C ASN A 19 -7.12 15.14 0.46
N ILE A 20 -7.63 15.54 -0.70
CA ILE A 20 -7.15 15.09 -2.02
C ILE A 20 -6.38 16.24 -2.69
N GLY A 21 -5.07 16.08 -2.82
CA GLY A 21 -4.20 17.09 -3.43
C GLY A 21 -3.17 17.67 -2.46
N GLU A 22 -2.44 18.69 -2.92
CA GLU A 22 -1.47 19.39 -2.09
C GLU A 22 -2.13 20.57 -1.39
N PHE A 23 -2.27 20.45 -0.07
CA PHE A 23 -2.72 21.55 0.77
C PHE A 23 -1.61 21.88 1.78
N PRO A 24 -1.20 23.15 1.91
CA PRO A 24 -0.16 23.56 2.84
C PRO A 24 -0.41 23.10 4.29
N GLU A 25 -1.68 23.16 4.72
CA GLU A 25 -2.10 22.79 6.08
C GLU A 25 -2.51 21.32 6.23
N SER A 26 -2.18 20.46 5.26
CA SER A 26 -2.50 19.04 5.34
C SER A 26 -1.56 18.28 6.27
N HIS A 27 -2.09 17.25 6.93
CA HIS A 27 -1.29 16.29 7.70
C HIS A 27 -0.18 15.65 6.85
N SER A 28 -0.43 15.39 5.57
CA SER A 28 0.58 14.88 4.65
C SER A 28 1.72 15.87 4.44
N GLN A 29 1.43 17.17 4.32
CA GLN A 29 2.46 18.20 4.22
C GLN A 29 3.28 18.30 5.51
N HIS A 30 2.63 18.22 6.67
CA HIS A 30 3.33 18.21 7.96
C HIS A 30 4.33 17.05 8.08
N VAL A 31 3.91 15.83 7.68
CA VAL A 31 4.79 14.66 7.67
C VAL A 31 5.97 14.85 6.71
N ARG A 32 5.73 15.40 5.51
CA ARG A 32 6.81 15.72 4.54
C ARG A 32 7.80 16.72 5.12
N ASP A 33 7.32 17.75 5.81
CA ASP A 33 8.19 18.78 6.40
C ASP A 33 9.05 18.21 7.53
N ILE A 34 8.50 17.32 8.35
CA ILE A 34 9.27 16.57 9.36
C ILE A 34 10.35 15.72 8.67
N ALA A 35 9.99 14.96 7.63
CA ALA A 35 10.91 14.12 6.90
C ALA A 35 12.06 14.93 6.28
N ARG A 36 11.74 16.08 5.66
CA ARG A 36 12.74 17.00 5.10
C ARG A 36 13.68 17.57 6.16
N LYS A 37 13.15 17.95 7.34
CA LYS A 37 13.98 18.42 8.49
C LYS A 37 14.94 17.35 8.98
N GLN A 38 14.56 16.08 8.90
CA GLN A 38 15.41 14.93 9.24
C GLN A 38 16.41 14.57 8.11
N GLY A 39 16.44 15.34 7.02
CA GLY A 39 17.35 15.11 5.89
C GLY A 39 16.87 14.02 4.92
N HIS A 40 15.63 13.55 5.05
CA HIS A 40 15.05 12.64 4.07
C HIS A 40 14.68 13.42 2.80
N ALA A 41 15.36 13.12 1.70
CA ALA A 41 15.04 13.68 0.39
C ALA A 41 13.80 13.03 -0.23
N ASP A 42 13.06 13.80 -1.03
CA ASP A 42 12.01 13.26 -1.89
C ASP A 42 12.66 12.28 -2.88
N ARG A 43 12.37 10.98 -2.72
CA ARG A 43 12.85 9.93 -3.62
C ARG A 43 11.73 9.54 -4.58
N HIS A 44 12.09 9.34 -5.84
CA HIS A 44 11.17 8.67 -6.76
C HIS A 44 10.99 7.23 -6.29
N LEU A 45 9.75 6.88 -6.00
CA LEU A 45 9.36 5.52 -5.66
C LEU A 45 8.95 4.80 -6.94
N PHE A 46 9.53 3.63 -7.12
CA PHE A 46 9.00 2.62 -8.01
C PHE A 46 8.25 1.59 -7.15
N CYS A 47 7.04 1.24 -7.55
CA CYS A 47 6.19 0.29 -6.84
C CYS A 47 5.72 -0.77 -7.84
N GLU A 48 5.76 -2.04 -7.43
CA GLU A 48 5.23 -3.17 -8.19
C GLU A 48 4.18 -3.89 -7.32
N MET A 49 3.10 -4.34 -7.95
CA MET A 49 2.08 -5.17 -7.32
C MET A 49 2.15 -6.57 -7.92
N LEU A 50 2.41 -7.54 -7.05
CA LEU A 50 2.43 -8.96 -7.38
C LEU A 50 1.16 -9.65 -6.85
N ILE A 51 0.64 -10.60 -7.61
CA ILE A 51 -0.46 -11.48 -7.21
C ILE A 51 0.04 -12.93 -7.17
N LEU A 52 -0.25 -13.61 -6.07
CA LEU A 52 0.04 -15.03 -5.92
C LEU A 52 -0.98 -15.84 -6.72
N SER A 53 -0.52 -16.64 -7.66
CA SER A 53 -1.36 -17.54 -8.45
C SER A 53 -0.89 -18.97 -8.33
N LYS A 54 -1.84 -19.92 -8.40
CA LYS A 54 -1.54 -21.35 -8.41
C LYS A 54 -1.40 -21.81 -9.86
N THR A 55 -0.24 -22.38 -10.20
CA THR A 55 0.05 -22.93 -11.54
C THR A 55 0.40 -24.40 -11.39
N GLY A 56 -0.54 -25.29 -11.74
CA GLY A 56 -0.39 -26.72 -11.43
C GLY A 56 -0.43 -26.96 -9.93
N ASP A 57 0.59 -27.63 -9.39
CA ASP A 57 0.75 -27.87 -7.95
C ASP A 57 1.59 -26.81 -7.23
N ASP A 58 2.17 -25.86 -7.97
CA ASP A 58 3.04 -24.82 -7.44
C ASP A 58 2.34 -23.46 -7.30
N TYR A 59 2.93 -22.59 -6.49
CA TYR A 59 2.54 -21.19 -6.33
C TYR A 59 3.62 -20.27 -6.89
N CYS A 60 3.20 -19.28 -7.69
CA CYS A 60 4.11 -18.30 -8.26
C CYS A 60 3.50 -16.89 -8.19
N TRP A 61 4.37 -15.92 -7.95
CA TRP A 61 4.02 -14.50 -7.95
C TRP A 61 4.09 -13.97 -9.37
N TRP A 62 3.03 -13.28 -9.78
CA TRP A 62 2.93 -12.62 -11.08
C TRP A 62 2.78 -11.13 -10.88
N GLU A 63 3.52 -10.34 -11.66
CA GLU A 63 3.32 -8.91 -11.71
C GLU A 63 1.99 -8.58 -12.39
N GLU A 64 1.20 -7.70 -11.77
CA GLU A 64 -0.11 -7.27 -12.26
C GLU A 64 -0.12 -5.79 -12.62
N ALA A 65 0.61 -4.97 -11.85
CA ALA A 65 0.65 -3.53 -12.03
C ALA A 65 1.95 -2.94 -11.48
N ARG A 66 2.34 -1.77 -12.00
CA ARG A 66 3.51 -1.01 -11.53
C ARG A 66 3.27 0.49 -11.59
N TRP A 67 4.00 1.23 -10.75
CA TRP A 67 3.90 2.67 -10.65
C TRP A 67 5.25 3.36 -10.66
N ILE A 68 5.39 4.33 -11.56
CA ILE A 68 6.38 5.41 -11.48
C ILE A 68 5.68 6.72 -11.84
N LYS A 69 5.13 7.39 -10.83
CA LYS A 69 4.17 8.52 -10.94
C LYS A 69 2.81 8.13 -11.56
N TYR A 70 2.83 7.36 -12.64
CA TYR A 70 1.66 6.82 -13.33
C TYR A 70 1.57 5.31 -13.13
N GLU A 71 0.35 4.78 -13.23
CA GLU A 71 0.04 3.35 -13.21
C GLU A 71 0.17 2.75 -14.61
N GLU A 72 0.75 1.56 -14.69
CA GLU A 72 0.67 0.66 -15.84
C GLU A 72 0.20 -0.71 -15.34
N THR A 73 -0.74 -1.34 -16.04
CA THR A 73 -1.29 -2.66 -15.69
C THR A 73 -1.02 -3.67 -16.80
N VAL A 74 -0.95 -4.95 -16.45
CA VAL A 74 -0.79 -6.02 -17.44
C VAL A 74 -2.07 -6.23 -18.24
N GLU A 75 -1.98 -6.18 -19.56
CA GLU A 75 -3.09 -6.36 -20.51
C GLU A 75 -3.07 -7.74 -21.16
N GLY A 76 -4.17 -8.51 -21.03
CA GLY A 76 -4.40 -9.72 -21.82
C GLY A 76 -3.37 -10.84 -21.57
N THR A 77 -2.58 -11.18 -22.58
CA THR A 77 -1.44 -12.09 -22.45
C THR A 77 -0.34 -11.37 -21.67
N LYS A 78 0.11 -11.97 -20.56
CA LYS A 78 1.01 -11.47 -19.48
C LYS A 78 2.34 -10.79 -19.88
N GLU A 79 2.48 -10.30 -21.10
CA GLU A 79 3.67 -9.68 -21.70
C GLU A 79 3.43 -8.22 -22.13
N ARG A 80 2.17 -7.76 -22.14
CA ARG A 80 1.83 -6.41 -22.60
C ARG A 80 1.41 -5.53 -21.43
N TRP A 81 1.98 -4.33 -21.37
CA TRP A 81 1.59 -3.28 -20.44
C TRP A 81 0.59 -2.31 -21.08
N SER A 82 -0.33 -1.78 -20.26
CA SER A 82 -1.18 -0.67 -20.63
C SER A 82 -0.36 0.60 -20.87
N LYS A 83 -1.00 1.62 -21.45
CA LYS A 83 -0.42 2.96 -21.43
C LYS A 83 -0.37 3.49 -19.98
N PRO A 84 0.63 4.32 -19.63
CA PRO A 84 0.68 4.96 -18.33
C PRO A 84 -0.55 5.84 -18.12
N HIS A 85 -1.22 5.69 -16.99
CA HIS A 85 -2.43 6.43 -16.66
C HIS A 85 -2.49 6.82 -15.18
N VAL A 86 -3.41 7.73 -14.85
CA VAL A 86 -3.65 8.13 -13.45
C VAL A 86 -4.55 7.06 -12.82
N PRO A 87 -4.13 6.46 -11.68
CA PRO A 87 -4.90 5.40 -11.04
C PRO A 87 -6.24 5.91 -10.49
N LEU A 88 -7.28 5.08 -10.58
CA LEU A 88 -8.57 5.34 -9.94
C LEU A 88 -8.76 4.38 -8.76
N LEU A 89 -8.79 4.94 -7.55
CA LEU A 89 -8.94 4.15 -6.32
C LEU A 89 -10.41 4.04 -5.92
N THR A 90 -10.80 2.84 -5.46
CA THR A 90 -12.14 2.63 -4.90
C THR A 90 -12.16 3.02 -3.42
N ILE A 91 -13.27 3.62 -2.97
CA ILE A 91 -13.46 3.97 -1.55
C ILE A 91 -13.36 2.73 -0.67
N LYS A 92 -13.93 1.60 -1.12
CA LYS A 92 -13.82 0.31 -0.42
C LYS A 92 -12.37 -0.09 -0.20
N GLY A 93 -11.52 0.02 -1.23
CA GLY A 93 -10.09 -0.29 -1.13
C GLY A 93 -9.38 0.62 -0.12
N LEU A 94 -9.69 1.92 -0.11
CA LEU A 94 -9.12 2.88 0.86
C LEU A 94 -9.52 2.56 2.31
N LEU A 95 -10.77 2.15 2.55
CA LEU A 95 -11.23 1.75 3.89
C LEU A 95 -10.56 0.46 4.35
N GLN A 96 -10.41 -0.52 3.46
CA GLN A 96 -9.66 -1.75 3.76
C GLN A 96 -8.19 -1.46 4.08
N LEU A 97 -7.54 -0.57 3.31
CA LEU A 97 -6.16 -0.15 3.57
C LEU A 97 -6.00 0.49 4.95
N ARG A 98 -6.94 1.35 5.36
CA ARG A 98 -6.96 1.93 6.71
C ARG A 98 -7.00 0.85 7.79
N ASN A 99 -7.79 -0.21 7.59
CA ASN A 99 -7.86 -1.32 8.54
C ASN A 99 -6.55 -2.09 8.62
N CYS A 100 -5.89 -2.31 7.49
CA CYS A 100 -4.56 -2.91 7.46
C CYS A 100 -3.56 -2.09 8.27
N PHE A 101 -3.59 -0.75 8.19
CA PHE A 101 -2.71 0.09 9.03
C PHE A 101 -3.09 0.08 10.52
N SER A 102 -4.39 -0.06 10.83
CA SER A 102 -4.86 -0.01 12.22
C SER A 102 -4.60 -1.32 12.98
N ARG A 103 -4.63 -2.46 12.29
CA ARG A 103 -4.57 -3.80 12.89
C ARG A 103 -3.41 -4.67 12.40
N GLY A 104 -2.76 -4.28 11.30
CA GLY A 104 -1.65 -5.03 10.72
C GLY A 104 -0.32 -4.81 11.43
N ALA A 105 0.67 -5.61 11.05
CA ALA A 105 2.04 -5.45 11.53
C ALA A 105 2.73 -4.31 10.79
N VAL A 106 3.38 -3.42 11.54
CA VAL A 106 4.22 -2.33 11.01
C VAL A 106 5.64 -2.52 11.53
N LEU A 107 6.58 -2.78 10.62
CA LEU A 107 8.00 -2.94 10.91
C LEU A 107 8.76 -1.79 10.26
N LEU A 108 9.27 -0.85 11.07
CA LEU A 108 10.10 0.28 10.62
C LEU A 108 11.56 0.01 10.96
N ASP A 109 12.48 0.50 10.15
CA ASP A 109 13.94 0.37 10.33
C ASP A 109 14.42 -1.08 10.52
N LEU A 110 13.76 -2.04 9.86
CA LEU A 110 14.12 -3.45 9.91
C LEU A 110 15.50 -3.68 9.25
N SER A 111 16.43 -4.24 10.02
CA SER A 111 17.76 -4.65 9.52
C SER A 111 17.67 -6.02 8.82
N ALA A 112 17.11 -6.03 7.60
CA ALA A 112 17.00 -7.22 6.76
C ALA A 112 17.38 -6.90 5.31
N ASN A 113 18.20 -7.74 4.70
CA ASN A 113 18.72 -7.53 3.34
C ASN A 113 18.22 -8.59 2.33
N THR A 114 17.41 -9.54 2.78
CA THR A 114 16.89 -10.63 1.92
C THR A 114 15.45 -10.94 2.28
N PHE A 115 14.67 -11.44 1.31
CA PHE A 115 13.27 -11.81 1.55
C PHE A 115 13.07 -12.79 2.72
N PRO A 116 13.87 -13.87 2.87
CA PRO A 116 13.74 -14.76 4.04
C PRO A 116 14.00 -14.08 5.39
N GLN A 117 14.86 -13.06 5.43
CA GLN A 117 15.09 -12.28 6.66
C GLN A 117 13.89 -11.38 6.98
N ILE A 118 13.20 -10.86 5.97
CA ILE A 118 12.01 -10.01 6.14
C ILE A 118 10.83 -10.83 6.67
N VAL A 119 10.57 -12.01 6.09
CA VAL A 119 9.48 -12.90 6.53
C VAL A 119 9.72 -13.41 7.97
N GLY A 120 10.98 -13.47 8.39
CA GLY A 120 11.38 -14.01 9.69
C GLY A 120 11.26 -15.53 9.76
N LYS A 121 11.84 -16.14 10.80
CA LYS A 121 11.70 -17.58 11.10
C LYS A 121 10.47 -17.88 11.96
N ASP A 122 9.88 -16.87 12.57
CA ASP A 122 8.83 -17.00 13.57
C ASP A 122 7.48 -16.63 12.93
N LYS A 123 6.62 -17.64 12.71
CA LYS A 123 5.29 -17.52 12.07
C LYS A 123 4.27 -16.74 12.91
N ARG A 124 4.72 -15.92 13.86
CA ARG A 124 3.84 -15.23 14.82
C ARG A 124 3.19 -13.97 14.26
N TYR A 125 3.54 -13.57 13.04
CA TYR A 125 3.05 -12.35 12.39
C TYR A 125 2.30 -12.60 11.07
N PHE A 126 2.02 -13.86 10.72
CA PHE A 126 1.21 -14.25 9.55
C PHE A 126 0.20 -15.35 9.92
#